data_AF-A0A427KJV5-F1
#
_entry.id   AF-A0A427KJV5-F1
#
_cell.length_a   1.000
_cell.length_b   1.000
_cell.length_c   1.000
_cell.angle_alpha   90.00
_cell.angle_beta   90.00
_cell.angle_gamma   90.00
#
_symmetry.space_group_name_H-M   'P 1'
#
loop_
_entity.id
_entity.type
_entity.pdbx_description
1 polymer ?
#
loop_
_entity_poly.entity_id
_entity_poly.type
_entity_poly.pdbx_seq_one_letter_code
_entity_poly.pdbx_strand_id
1 'polypeptide(L)'
;MEKQFDVICMGRVAVDLYSQQIGARLEDVSSFAKYLGGSSGNVAYGTARQGLRSSMLARVGDEHMGRFLREELNQVGCDTSHLITDKTRLTALVLLGIKDRDTFPLIFYRDNCADMAITASDVDESYIASARCLAITGTHLSHPQTREAVLTALGYARRHGVRTVLDIDYRPVLWGLTSLGDGETRFIAADQVTRELQEVLHLFDVIVGTEEEFHIAGGSTDTLLALAQVRAVSQATLVCKRGALGCSVYTGAIPARLDDGLTVTGVRVEVLNVLGAGDAFMSGLLRGYLNDEGWEQACRYANACGALVVSRHGCAPAMPSKTELDDYLSRAALVPRPDLDPRLNHLHRVTTRRREWPELCVMAFDHRSQLEDMALQCGASLKRIPALKQLILQASREAASRAGLAGKAGLLCDGTFGQDALNAITGEGWWIGRPIELPGSRPLEMEHGNIGTQLISWPQEHVVKCLVFFHPEDAHGLRLEQELKIAEVYHACCQSGHELLLEVILPASMPRSDELYLRAISRFYNLGIYPDWWKLPPLTSDGWTALSEIIRRRDPHCRGVVILGLDAPAEQLRAGFNAAAGHELVKGFAVGRTLFGEASRAWLKHDIDDAQLVARIRDNYLQLIAWWRERGHA
;
A
#
# COMPACT_ATOMS: atom_id res chain seq x y z
N MET A 1 18.62 26.38 -12.37
CA MET A 1 17.43 26.49 -11.50
C MET A 1 17.06 25.08 -11.10
N GLU A 2 16.77 24.85 -9.81
CA GLU A 2 16.35 23.52 -9.35
C GLU A 2 15.01 23.17 -10.00
N LYS A 3 14.94 22.02 -10.67
CA LYS A 3 13.71 21.52 -11.30
C LYS A 3 12.75 21.05 -10.20
N GLN A 4 11.46 21.31 -10.35
CA GLN A 4 10.42 20.93 -9.39
C GLN A 4 10.24 19.41 -9.34
N PHE A 5 10.23 18.76 -10.51
CA PHE A 5 10.05 17.32 -10.63
C PHE A 5 11.32 16.64 -11.14
N ASP A 6 11.56 15.44 -10.66
CA ASP A 6 12.60 14.58 -11.20
C ASP A 6 12.12 13.91 -12.49
N VAL A 7 10.87 13.45 -12.51
CA VAL A 7 10.28 12.82 -13.69
C VAL A 7 8.80 13.19 -13.84
N ILE A 8 8.42 13.59 -15.05
CA ILE A 8 7.02 13.60 -15.48
C ILE A 8 6.80 12.32 -16.29
N CYS A 9 5.85 11.51 -15.86
CA CYS A 9 5.38 10.35 -16.62
C CYS A 9 4.16 10.76 -17.45
N MET A 10 4.19 10.46 -18.73
CA MET A 10 3.10 10.75 -19.66
C MET A 10 2.70 9.50 -20.41
N GLY A 11 1.44 9.11 -20.28
CA GLY A 11 0.93 7.92 -20.94
C GLY A 11 -0.33 7.39 -20.28
N ARG A 12 -0.54 6.08 -20.43
CA ARG A 12 -1.71 5.39 -19.92
C ARG A 12 -1.68 5.29 -18.40
N VAL A 13 -2.82 5.57 -17.80
CA VAL A 13 -3.17 5.25 -16.41
C VAL A 13 -4.56 4.61 -16.40
N ALA A 14 -4.71 3.50 -15.71
CA ALA A 14 -5.92 2.69 -15.73
C ALA A 14 -6.10 1.94 -14.41
N VAL A 15 -7.26 1.34 -14.18
CA VAL A 15 -7.45 0.39 -13.09
C VAL A 15 -7.28 -1.03 -13.60
N ASP A 16 -6.38 -1.76 -12.97
CA ASP A 16 -6.18 -3.18 -13.24
C ASP A 16 -6.98 -4.02 -12.25
N LEU A 17 -7.72 -4.99 -12.76
CA LEU A 17 -8.48 -5.98 -12.00
C LEU A 17 -7.82 -7.35 -12.22
N TYR A 18 -7.01 -7.78 -11.26
CA TYR A 18 -6.26 -9.04 -11.29
C TYR A 18 -7.06 -10.18 -10.68
N SER A 19 -7.19 -11.29 -11.40
CA SER A 19 -7.84 -12.51 -10.92
C SER A 19 -7.23 -13.02 -9.63
N GLN A 20 -8.03 -13.29 -8.59
CA GLN A 20 -7.52 -13.89 -7.36
C GLN A 20 -7.37 -15.41 -7.46
N GLN A 21 -8.12 -16.08 -8.34
CA GLN A 21 -8.04 -17.52 -8.58
C GLN A 21 -6.97 -17.85 -9.62
N ILE A 22 -5.72 -18.00 -9.19
CA ILE A 22 -4.60 -18.43 -10.06
C ILE A 22 -4.90 -19.82 -10.64
N GLY A 23 -4.65 -20.00 -11.94
CA GLY A 23 -4.93 -21.26 -12.64
C GLY A 23 -6.29 -21.29 -13.36
N ALA A 24 -7.19 -20.36 -13.07
CA ALA A 24 -8.50 -20.28 -13.71
C ALA A 24 -8.41 -19.75 -15.14
N ARG A 25 -9.37 -20.13 -15.99
CA ARG A 25 -9.62 -19.34 -17.22
C ARG A 25 -10.24 -18.02 -16.81
N LEU A 26 -10.01 -16.94 -17.57
CA LEU A 26 -10.51 -15.61 -17.22
C LEU A 26 -12.04 -15.59 -17.09
N GLU A 27 -12.75 -16.40 -17.86
CA GLU A 27 -14.21 -16.56 -17.82
C GLU A 27 -14.73 -17.23 -16.55
N ASP A 28 -13.89 -18.00 -15.85
CA ASP A 28 -14.24 -18.73 -14.62
C ASP A 28 -13.82 -17.96 -13.35
N VAL A 29 -13.12 -16.82 -13.49
CA VAL A 29 -12.68 -15.99 -12.37
C VAL A 29 -13.89 -15.37 -11.68
N SER A 30 -13.98 -15.55 -10.36
CA SER A 30 -15.11 -15.07 -9.56
C SER A 30 -14.78 -13.86 -8.69
N SER A 31 -13.49 -13.53 -8.52
CA SER A 31 -13.09 -12.32 -7.81
C SER A 31 -11.81 -11.70 -8.35
N PHE A 32 -11.74 -10.38 -8.27
CA PHE A 32 -10.62 -9.58 -8.75
C PHE A 32 -10.08 -8.68 -7.64
N ALA A 33 -8.76 -8.58 -7.54
CA ALA A 33 -8.10 -7.55 -6.76
C ALA A 33 -7.91 -6.29 -7.61
N LYS A 34 -8.26 -5.13 -7.06
CA LYS A 34 -8.20 -3.83 -7.74
C LYS A 34 -6.89 -3.11 -7.44
N TYR A 35 -6.14 -2.74 -8.48
CA TYR A 35 -4.88 -2.01 -8.36
C TYR A 35 -4.82 -0.82 -9.32
N LEU A 36 -3.92 0.12 -9.01
CA LEU A 36 -3.44 1.08 -10.00
C LEU A 36 -2.69 0.33 -11.11
N GLY A 37 -2.97 0.71 -12.35
CA GLY A 37 -2.40 0.13 -13.55
C GLY A 37 -2.16 1.17 -14.64
N GLY A 38 -1.90 0.66 -15.84
CA GLY A 38 -1.40 1.46 -16.96
C GLY A 38 0.11 1.72 -16.83
N SER A 39 0.85 1.48 -17.92
CA SER A 39 2.32 1.47 -17.93
C SER A 39 2.92 2.77 -17.38
N SER A 40 2.49 3.94 -17.86
CA SER A 40 3.00 5.22 -17.33
C SER A 40 2.54 5.49 -15.89
N GLY A 41 1.32 5.10 -15.53
CA GLY A 41 0.84 5.18 -14.14
C GLY A 41 1.70 4.33 -13.19
N ASN A 42 2.06 3.12 -13.61
CA ASN A 42 2.93 2.21 -12.86
C ASN A 42 4.35 2.79 -12.71
N VAL A 43 4.93 3.37 -13.78
CA VAL A 43 6.25 4.03 -13.70
C VAL A 43 6.21 5.23 -12.75
N ALA A 44 5.17 6.07 -12.82
CA ALA A 44 4.99 7.20 -11.89
C ALA A 44 4.92 6.73 -10.43
N TYR A 45 4.11 5.69 -10.18
CA TYR A 45 3.96 5.07 -8.87
C TYR A 45 5.29 4.50 -8.34
N GLY A 46 6.00 3.72 -9.17
CA GLY A 46 7.26 3.08 -8.79
C GLY A 46 8.38 4.08 -8.53
N THR A 47 8.52 5.10 -9.39
CA THR A 47 9.55 6.13 -9.24
C THR A 47 9.35 6.95 -7.97
N ALA A 48 8.10 7.28 -7.62
CA ALA A 48 7.77 7.95 -6.36
C ALA A 48 8.18 7.10 -5.14
N ARG A 49 7.88 5.79 -5.17
CA ARG A 49 8.30 4.84 -4.12
C ARG A 49 9.81 4.65 -4.01
N GLN A 50 10.53 4.89 -5.10
CA GLN A 50 11.99 4.88 -5.14
C GLN A 50 12.62 6.21 -4.69
N GLY A 51 11.81 7.20 -4.31
CA GLY A 51 12.23 8.48 -3.74
C GLY A 51 12.42 9.60 -4.75
N LEU A 52 11.95 9.45 -5.98
CA LEU A 52 11.94 10.52 -6.98
C LEU A 52 10.70 11.41 -6.82
N ARG A 53 10.84 12.71 -7.10
CA ARG A 53 9.71 13.64 -7.19
C ARG A 53 8.99 13.46 -8.52
N SER A 54 8.11 12.46 -8.57
CA SER A 54 7.38 12.08 -9.78
C SER A 54 6.09 12.87 -9.94
N SER A 55 5.65 13.07 -11.19
CA SER A 55 4.36 13.66 -11.54
C SER A 55 3.71 12.90 -12.70
N MET A 56 2.38 12.81 -12.72
CA MET A 56 1.62 12.12 -13.75
C MET A 56 0.86 13.10 -14.67
N LEU A 57 1.12 13.01 -15.98
CA LEU A 57 0.35 13.70 -17.02
C LEU A 57 -0.53 12.71 -17.78
N ALA A 58 -1.82 12.72 -17.48
CA ALA A 58 -2.85 11.92 -18.14
C ALA A 58 -4.25 12.47 -17.82
N ARG A 59 -5.28 11.79 -18.31
CA ARG A 59 -6.69 12.03 -17.96
C ARG A 59 -7.28 10.82 -17.24
N VAL A 60 -8.15 11.06 -16.28
CA VAL A 60 -8.98 10.06 -15.57
C VAL A 60 -10.43 10.53 -15.51
N GLY A 61 -11.40 9.63 -15.38
CA GLY A 61 -12.81 10.00 -15.32
C GLY A 61 -13.22 10.67 -14.01
N ASP A 62 -14.31 11.43 -14.02
CA ASP A 62 -14.95 12.02 -12.82
C ASP A 62 -15.81 10.98 -12.06
N GLU A 63 -15.22 9.83 -11.76
CA GLU A 63 -15.88 8.73 -11.07
C GLU A 63 -14.95 8.05 -10.04
N HIS A 64 -15.40 6.95 -9.43
CA HIS A 64 -14.72 6.32 -8.30
C HIS A 64 -13.35 5.77 -8.67
N MET A 65 -13.17 5.24 -9.88
CA MET A 65 -11.90 4.69 -10.35
C MET A 65 -10.89 5.82 -10.64
N GLY A 66 -11.32 6.95 -11.18
CA GLY A 66 -10.48 8.12 -11.37
C GLY A 66 -10.03 8.75 -10.05
N ARG A 67 -10.94 8.83 -9.06
CA ARG A 67 -10.58 9.23 -7.68
C ARG A 67 -9.60 8.24 -7.04
N PHE A 68 -9.86 6.94 -7.19
CA PHE A 68 -8.96 5.89 -6.71
C PHE A 68 -7.54 6.03 -7.27
N LEU A 69 -7.38 6.22 -8.59
CA LEU A 69 -6.05 6.38 -9.20
C LEU A 69 -5.32 7.62 -8.68
N ARG A 70 -6.03 8.74 -8.55
CA ARG A 70 -5.48 9.96 -7.97
C ARG A 70 -5.03 9.75 -6.52
N GLU A 71 -5.87 9.11 -5.72
CA GLU A 71 -5.58 8.82 -4.30
C GLU A 71 -4.39 7.87 -4.15
N GLU A 72 -4.28 6.81 -4.96
CA GLU A 72 -3.16 5.87 -4.91
C GLU A 72 -1.83 6.53 -5.34
N LEU A 73 -1.83 7.41 -6.36
CA LEU A 73 -0.65 8.17 -6.75
C LEU A 73 -0.22 9.18 -5.66
N ASN A 74 -1.18 9.93 -5.11
CA ASN A 74 -0.91 10.88 -4.03
C ASN A 74 -0.37 10.16 -2.78
N GLN A 75 -0.87 8.97 -2.47
CA GLN A 75 -0.42 8.18 -1.31
C GLN A 75 1.06 7.80 -1.38
N VAL A 76 1.61 7.57 -2.58
CA VAL A 76 3.04 7.29 -2.75
C VAL A 76 3.89 8.55 -2.99
N GLY A 77 3.28 9.73 -2.93
CA GLY A 77 3.96 11.01 -3.13
C GLY A 77 4.14 11.42 -4.59
N CYS A 78 3.45 10.78 -5.55
CA CYS A 78 3.41 11.25 -6.93
C CYS A 78 2.46 12.45 -7.04
N ASP A 79 2.93 13.53 -7.67
CA ASP A 79 2.09 14.69 -7.96
C ASP A 79 1.01 14.33 -8.99
N THR A 80 -0.22 14.78 -8.72
CA THR A 80 -1.40 14.56 -9.57
C THR A 80 -2.04 15.87 -10.03
N SER A 81 -1.34 17.01 -9.92
CA SER A 81 -1.86 18.32 -10.34
C SER A 81 -2.19 18.36 -11.84
N HIS A 82 -1.49 17.56 -12.64
CA HIS A 82 -1.70 17.40 -14.09
C HIS A 82 -2.34 16.06 -14.47
N LEU A 83 -2.88 15.33 -13.48
CA LEU A 83 -3.83 14.27 -13.74
C LEU A 83 -5.20 14.94 -13.94
N ILE A 84 -5.65 15.08 -15.18
CA ILE A 84 -6.82 15.87 -15.53
C ILE A 84 -8.10 15.05 -15.32
N THR A 85 -9.13 15.64 -14.71
CA THR A 85 -10.44 15.00 -14.55
C THR A 85 -11.29 15.24 -15.80
N ASP A 86 -11.61 14.17 -16.53
CA ASP A 86 -12.53 14.17 -17.67
C ASP A 86 -13.96 13.92 -17.18
N LYS A 87 -14.86 14.88 -17.44
CA LYS A 87 -16.27 14.82 -17.03
C LYS A 87 -17.16 14.04 -17.99
N THR A 88 -16.62 13.60 -19.12
CA THR A 88 -17.37 13.00 -20.24
C THR A 88 -17.01 11.54 -20.49
N ARG A 89 -15.86 11.08 -20.01
CA ARG A 89 -15.35 9.71 -20.22
C ARG A 89 -15.05 9.02 -18.92
N LEU A 90 -15.19 7.69 -18.93
CA LEU A 90 -14.83 6.83 -17.81
C LEU A 90 -13.33 6.54 -17.81
N THR A 91 -12.81 6.23 -16.64
CA THR A 91 -11.45 5.68 -16.47
C THR A 91 -11.35 4.31 -17.12
N ALA A 92 -10.24 4.03 -17.82
CA ALA A 92 -10.00 2.74 -18.44
C ALA A 92 -9.85 1.62 -17.40
N LEU A 93 -10.35 0.42 -17.74
CA LEU A 93 -10.20 -0.78 -16.93
C LEU A 93 -9.44 -1.85 -17.73
N VAL A 94 -8.73 -2.70 -17.01
CA VAL A 94 -8.10 -3.91 -17.58
C VAL A 94 -8.50 -5.10 -16.73
N LEU A 95 -9.04 -6.15 -17.35
CA LEU A 95 -9.24 -7.44 -16.70
C LEU A 95 -8.03 -8.33 -16.98
N LEU A 96 -7.46 -8.94 -15.95
CA LEU A 96 -6.24 -9.74 -16.07
C LEU A 96 -6.40 -11.08 -15.36
N GLY A 97 -6.02 -12.15 -16.03
CA GLY A 97 -5.92 -13.51 -15.51
C GLY A 97 -4.47 -13.93 -15.29
N ILE A 98 -4.25 -14.78 -14.29
CA ILE A 98 -2.99 -15.51 -14.09
C ILE A 98 -3.28 -16.99 -14.30
N LYS A 99 -3.10 -17.49 -15.53
CA LYS A 99 -3.44 -18.86 -15.88
C LYS A 99 -2.34 -19.84 -15.48
N ASP A 100 -1.10 -19.49 -15.76
CA ASP A 100 0.09 -20.22 -15.34
C ASP A 100 1.31 -19.27 -15.39
N ARG A 101 2.53 -19.81 -15.45
CA ARG A 101 3.76 -19.02 -15.44
C ARG A 101 4.02 -18.27 -16.75
N ASP A 102 3.38 -18.70 -17.84
CA ASP A 102 3.64 -18.22 -19.20
C ASP A 102 2.39 -17.57 -19.83
N THR A 103 1.20 -17.89 -19.31
CA THR A 103 -0.10 -17.49 -19.88
C THR A 103 -0.79 -16.46 -18.99
N PHE A 104 -1.05 -15.26 -19.54
CA PHE A 104 -1.61 -14.11 -18.83
C PHE A 104 -2.71 -13.45 -19.67
N PRO A 105 -3.93 -14.03 -19.69
CA PRO A 105 -5.04 -13.48 -20.44
C PRO A 105 -5.37 -12.07 -19.95
N LEU A 106 -5.50 -11.11 -20.86
CA LEU A 106 -5.84 -9.74 -20.48
C LEU A 106 -6.70 -9.05 -21.52
N ILE A 107 -7.64 -8.22 -21.05
CA ILE A 107 -8.62 -7.52 -21.88
C ILE A 107 -8.63 -6.05 -21.49
N PHE A 108 -8.45 -5.17 -22.48
CA PHE A 108 -8.49 -3.71 -22.29
C PHE A 108 -9.91 -3.18 -22.52
N TYR A 109 -10.60 -2.80 -21.43
CA TYR A 109 -11.81 -1.98 -21.50
C TYR A 109 -11.39 -0.52 -21.60
N ARG A 110 -10.91 -0.15 -22.79
CA ARG A 110 -10.24 1.13 -23.06
C ARG A 110 -10.80 1.87 -24.28
N ASP A 111 -11.92 1.43 -24.84
CA ASP A 111 -12.59 2.18 -25.90
C ASP A 111 -13.19 3.48 -25.34
N ASN A 112 -12.95 4.62 -26.01
CA ASN A 112 -13.39 5.96 -25.60
C ASN A 112 -13.16 6.30 -24.11
N CYS A 113 -12.04 5.86 -23.53
CA CYS A 113 -11.70 6.15 -22.13
C CYS A 113 -10.95 7.48 -21.95
N ALA A 114 -10.95 7.99 -20.71
CA ALA A 114 -10.41 9.30 -20.38
C ALA A 114 -8.94 9.47 -20.79
N ASP A 115 -8.10 8.47 -20.55
CA ASP A 115 -6.66 8.52 -20.84
C ASP A 115 -6.35 8.69 -22.35
N MET A 116 -7.21 8.15 -23.22
CA MET A 116 -7.14 8.30 -24.67
C MET A 116 -7.57 9.69 -25.17
N ALA A 117 -8.21 10.49 -24.32
CA ALA A 117 -8.72 11.81 -24.69
C ALA A 117 -7.71 12.94 -24.43
N ILE A 118 -6.47 12.63 -24.04
CA ILE A 118 -5.42 13.64 -23.90
C ILE A 118 -5.09 14.25 -25.26
N THR A 119 -4.91 15.57 -25.31
CA THR A 119 -4.61 16.34 -26.52
C THR A 119 -3.39 17.23 -26.32
N ALA A 120 -2.87 17.81 -27.41
CA ALA A 120 -1.79 18.80 -27.34
C ALA A 120 -2.13 20.00 -26.43
N SER A 121 -3.40 20.41 -26.35
CA SER A 121 -3.83 21.53 -25.49
C SER A 121 -3.79 21.22 -24.00
N ASP A 122 -3.70 19.94 -23.60
CA ASP A 122 -3.53 19.54 -22.20
C ASP A 122 -2.06 19.64 -21.75
N VAL A 123 -1.13 19.82 -22.69
CA VAL A 123 0.31 19.84 -22.41
C VAL A 123 0.76 21.29 -22.18
N ASP A 124 1.03 21.63 -20.92
CA ASP A 124 1.59 22.93 -20.56
C ASP A 124 3.12 22.95 -20.70
N GLU A 125 3.66 23.93 -21.44
CA GLU A 125 5.10 24.04 -21.70
C GLU A 125 5.90 24.30 -20.41
N SER A 126 5.38 25.14 -19.50
CA SER A 126 6.09 25.50 -18.26
C SER A 126 6.16 24.31 -17.30
N TYR A 127 5.11 23.48 -17.27
CA TYR A 127 5.07 22.23 -16.53
C TYR A 127 6.10 21.23 -17.07
N ILE A 128 6.16 20.99 -18.39
CA ILE A 128 7.20 20.13 -18.96
C ILE A 128 8.60 20.67 -18.63
N ALA A 129 8.81 21.99 -18.76
CA ALA A 129 10.06 22.64 -18.42
C ALA A 129 10.43 22.55 -16.92
N SER A 130 9.48 22.26 -16.04
CA SER A 130 9.72 22.14 -14.59
C SER A 130 10.37 20.81 -14.19
N ALA A 131 10.47 19.83 -15.10
CA ALA A 131 11.05 18.52 -14.82
C ALA A 131 12.50 18.35 -15.31
N ARG A 132 13.20 17.37 -14.72
CA ARG A 132 14.51 16.89 -15.21
C ARG A 132 14.36 15.89 -16.34
N CYS A 133 13.28 15.10 -16.32
CA CYS A 133 13.00 14.05 -17.28
C CYS A 133 11.52 13.97 -17.65
N LEU A 134 11.24 13.67 -18.91
CA LEU A 134 9.93 13.27 -19.42
C LEU A 134 10.00 11.79 -19.84
N ALA A 135 9.30 10.93 -19.11
CA ALA A 135 9.20 9.50 -19.39
C ALA A 135 7.87 9.19 -20.09
N ILE A 136 7.93 8.58 -21.27
CA ILE A 136 6.77 8.27 -22.11
C ILE A 136 6.73 6.76 -22.39
N THR A 137 5.53 6.21 -22.42
CA THR A 137 5.29 4.82 -22.87
C THR A 137 4.73 4.82 -24.30
N GLY A 138 5.24 3.93 -25.16
CA GLY A 138 4.92 3.89 -26.59
C GLY A 138 3.45 3.61 -26.93
N THR A 139 2.65 3.09 -25.98
CA THR A 139 1.19 2.98 -26.14
C THR A 139 0.52 4.29 -26.59
N HIS A 140 0.95 5.47 -26.11
CA HIS A 140 0.34 6.74 -26.52
C HIS A 140 0.79 7.23 -27.91
N LEU A 141 1.74 6.54 -28.57
CA LEU A 141 2.09 6.81 -29.96
C LEU A 141 1.18 6.08 -30.96
N SER A 142 0.33 5.15 -30.51
CA SER A 142 -0.48 4.28 -31.40
C SER A 142 -1.75 4.94 -31.95
N HIS A 143 -2.13 6.11 -31.44
CA HIS A 143 -3.33 6.83 -31.88
C HIS A 143 -2.98 8.28 -32.25
N PRO A 144 -3.50 8.84 -33.37
CA PRO A 144 -3.10 10.16 -33.85
C PRO A 144 -3.22 11.29 -32.82
N GLN A 145 -4.32 11.29 -32.06
CA GLN A 145 -4.60 12.33 -31.05
C GLN A 145 -3.61 12.29 -29.88
N THR A 146 -3.35 11.10 -29.32
CA THR A 146 -2.40 10.97 -28.22
C THR A 146 -0.95 11.13 -28.71
N ARG A 147 -0.67 10.72 -29.95
CA ARG A 147 0.63 10.93 -30.61
C ARG A 147 0.94 12.42 -30.73
N GLU A 148 -0.03 13.24 -31.13
CA GLU A 148 0.14 14.70 -31.22
C GLU A 148 0.47 15.33 -29.86
N ALA A 149 -0.21 14.90 -28.80
CA ALA A 149 0.09 15.33 -27.43
C ALA A 149 1.54 14.96 -27.02
N VAL A 150 1.96 13.72 -27.29
CA VAL A 150 3.32 13.25 -27.01
C VAL A 150 4.36 14.08 -27.76
N LEU A 151 4.16 14.32 -29.06
CA LEU A 151 5.07 15.12 -29.88
C LEU A 151 5.16 16.58 -29.39
N THR A 152 4.05 17.13 -28.91
CA THR A 152 4.01 18.47 -28.30
C THR A 152 4.86 18.50 -27.02
N ALA A 153 4.70 17.53 -26.13
CA ALA A 153 5.50 17.42 -24.91
C ALA A 153 6.99 17.23 -25.19
N LEU A 154 7.35 16.40 -26.17
CA LEU A 154 8.75 16.22 -26.62
C LEU A 154 9.33 17.53 -27.20
N GLY A 155 8.53 18.29 -27.95
CA GLY A 155 8.90 19.59 -28.48
C GLY A 155 9.23 20.60 -27.37
N TYR A 156 8.44 20.63 -26.29
CA TYR A 156 8.72 21.44 -25.11
C TYR A 156 9.95 20.92 -24.34
N ALA A 157 10.05 19.61 -24.12
CA ALA A 157 11.19 19.00 -23.44
C ALA A 157 12.52 19.39 -24.10
N ARG A 158 12.60 19.30 -25.43
CA ARG A 158 13.79 19.68 -26.22
C ARG A 158 14.15 21.16 -26.07
N ARG A 159 13.17 22.07 -26.06
CA ARG A 159 13.41 23.52 -25.89
C ARG A 159 14.02 23.86 -24.53
N HIS A 160 13.70 23.07 -23.51
CA HIS A 160 14.08 23.33 -22.11
C HIS A 160 15.14 22.36 -21.56
N GLY A 161 15.77 21.57 -22.43
CA GLY A 161 16.82 20.61 -22.06
C GLY A 161 16.36 19.55 -21.06
N VAL A 162 15.09 19.17 -21.11
CA VAL A 162 14.51 18.09 -20.29
C VAL A 162 14.91 16.76 -20.94
N ARG A 163 15.48 15.84 -20.15
CA ARG A 163 15.87 14.50 -20.64
C ARG A 163 14.62 13.73 -21.09
N THR A 164 14.68 12.96 -22.15
CA THR A 164 13.53 12.20 -22.67
C THR A 164 13.78 10.70 -22.67
N VAL A 165 12.84 9.95 -22.11
CA VAL A 165 12.93 8.48 -21.98
C VAL A 165 11.71 7.83 -22.60
N LEU A 166 11.91 6.83 -23.45
CA LEU A 166 10.86 5.99 -24.02
C LEU A 166 10.94 4.59 -23.43
N ASP A 167 9.85 4.08 -22.87
CA ASP A 167 9.59 2.64 -22.83
C ASP A 167 8.73 2.27 -24.04
N ILE A 168 9.21 1.38 -24.90
CA ILE A 168 8.55 1.08 -26.17
C ILE A 168 7.12 0.55 -25.92
N ASP A 169 6.90 -0.22 -24.85
CA ASP A 169 5.59 -0.70 -24.36
C ASP A 169 4.64 -1.12 -25.51
N TYR A 170 5.13 -2.02 -26.37
CA TYR A 170 4.40 -2.42 -27.56
C TYR A 170 3.30 -3.43 -27.22
N ARG A 171 2.08 -3.16 -27.69
CA ARG A 171 0.90 -4.03 -27.54
C ARG A 171 0.13 -4.08 -28.86
N PRO A 172 0.24 -5.16 -29.66
CA PRO A 172 -0.42 -5.28 -30.96
C PRO A 172 -1.90 -4.84 -30.99
N VAL A 173 -2.69 -5.19 -29.96
CA VAL A 173 -4.11 -4.79 -29.85
C VAL A 173 -4.32 -3.27 -29.82
N LEU A 174 -3.43 -2.53 -29.16
CA LEU A 174 -3.52 -1.08 -29.03
C LEU A 174 -3.09 -0.35 -30.32
N TRP A 175 -2.44 -1.08 -31.23
CA TRP A 175 -2.08 -0.65 -32.58
C TRP A 175 -3.06 -1.20 -33.63
N GLY A 176 -4.16 -1.83 -33.21
CA GLY A 176 -5.20 -2.34 -34.11
C GLY A 176 -4.78 -3.56 -34.93
N LEU A 177 -3.77 -4.31 -34.49
CA LEU A 177 -3.26 -5.49 -35.20
C LEU A 177 -3.95 -6.79 -34.81
N THR A 178 -4.76 -6.77 -33.74
CA THR A 178 -5.54 -7.92 -33.25
C THR A 178 -6.98 -7.52 -32.95
N SER A 179 -7.83 -8.49 -32.62
CA SER A 179 -9.18 -8.21 -32.14
C SER A 179 -9.15 -7.52 -30.77
N LEU A 180 -10.19 -6.73 -30.43
CA LEU A 180 -10.27 -6.01 -29.16
C LEU A 180 -10.11 -6.89 -27.90
N GLY A 181 -10.47 -8.17 -27.99
CA GLY A 181 -10.37 -9.13 -26.88
C GLY A 181 -8.98 -9.75 -26.71
N ASP A 182 -8.05 -9.56 -27.66
CA ASP A 182 -6.72 -10.16 -27.64
C ASP A 182 -5.68 -9.20 -27.08
N GLY A 183 -5.71 -8.99 -25.77
CA GLY A 183 -4.66 -8.23 -25.07
C GLY A 183 -3.43 -9.05 -24.73
N GLU A 184 -3.48 -10.37 -24.85
CA GLU A 184 -2.43 -11.29 -24.42
C GLU A 184 -1.25 -11.31 -25.40
N THR A 185 -1.53 -11.24 -26.71
CA THR A 185 -0.49 -11.26 -27.75
C THR A 185 0.52 -10.13 -27.56
N ARG A 186 1.80 -10.50 -27.41
CA ARG A 186 2.89 -9.56 -27.13
C ARG A 186 3.62 -9.04 -28.35
N PHE A 187 3.60 -9.78 -29.46
CA PHE A 187 4.33 -9.40 -30.66
C PHE A 187 3.59 -9.80 -31.94
N ILE A 188 3.49 -8.84 -32.85
CA ILE A 188 3.13 -9.01 -34.25
C ILE A 188 4.04 -8.06 -35.03
N ALA A 189 4.73 -8.55 -36.06
CA ALA A 189 5.52 -7.71 -36.95
C ALA A 189 4.58 -6.82 -37.79
N ALA A 190 4.88 -5.53 -37.89
CA ALA A 190 4.07 -4.59 -38.66
C ALA A 190 4.93 -3.41 -39.17
N ASP A 191 5.24 -3.40 -40.46
CA ASP A 191 6.10 -2.38 -41.08
C ASP A 191 5.58 -0.95 -40.88
N GLN A 192 4.27 -0.77 -40.83
CA GLN A 192 3.67 0.54 -40.58
C GLN A 192 4.00 1.05 -39.17
N VAL A 193 3.85 0.18 -38.16
CA VAL A 193 4.20 0.49 -36.78
C VAL A 193 5.70 0.75 -36.66
N THR A 194 6.54 -0.06 -37.31
CA THR A 194 8.00 0.16 -37.37
C THR A 194 8.32 1.57 -37.88
N ARG A 195 7.75 1.98 -39.02
CA ARG A 195 7.98 3.31 -39.59
C ARG A 195 7.55 4.42 -38.64
N GLU A 196 6.34 4.32 -38.08
CA GLU A 196 5.79 5.33 -37.16
C GLU A 196 6.61 5.45 -35.86
N LEU A 197 7.19 4.36 -35.38
CA LEU A 197 8.14 4.39 -34.26
C LEU A 197 9.44 5.07 -34.69
N GLN A 198 10.08 4.62 -35.79
CA GLN A 198 11.36 5.15 -36.26
C GLN A 198 11.34 6.66 -36.54
N GLU A 199 10.19 7.21 -36.94
CA GLU A 199 9.97 8.65 -37.07
C GLU A 199 10.23 9.44 -35.79
N VAL A 200 10.05 8.83 -34.60
CA VAL A 200 10.11 9.53 -33.31
C VAL A 200 11.25 9.08 -32.40
N LEU A 201 11.89 7.94 -32.66
CA LEU A 201 12.97 7.40 -31.81
C LEU A 201 14.14 8.38 -31.61
N HIS A 202 14.40 9.25 -32.59
CA HIS A 202 15.45 10.28 -32.53
C HIS A 202 15.14 11.44 -31.56
N LEU A 203 13.94 11.50 -30.99
CA LEU A 203 13.51 12.51 -30.03
C LEU A 203 13.81 12.11 -28.58
N PHE A 204 14.30 10.88 -28.35
CA PHE A 204 14.57 10.33 -27.03
C PHE A 204 16.07 10.27 -26.71
N ASP A 205 16.44 10.53 -25.47
CA ASP A 205 17.80 10.36 -24.95
C ASP A 205 18.06 8.91 -24.51
N VAL A 206 17.01 8.21 -24.06
CA VAL A 206 17.06 6.80 -23.66
C VAL A 206 15.85 6.05 -24.22
N ILE A 207 16.07 4.89 -24.82
CA ILE A 207 15.04 3.98 -25.31
C ILE A 207 15.19 2.64 -24.59
N VAL A 208 14.11 2.19 -23.97
CA VAL A 208 14.05 0.96 -23.20
C VAL A 208 13.03 0.02 -23.83
N GLY A 209 13.39 -1.26 -23.97
CA GLY A 209 12.52 -2.26 -24.59
C GLY A 209 12.96 -3.68 -24.29
N THR A 210 12.06 -4.65 -24.34
CA THR A 210 12.42 -6.06 -24.45
C THR A 210 13.03 -6.35 -25.81
N GLU A 211 13.54 -7.56 -26.01
CA GLU A 211 14.01 -7.99 -27.34
C GLU A 211 12.90 -7.84 -28.39
N GLU A 212 11.68 -8.30 -28.09
CA GLU A 212 10.51 -8.20 -28.97
C GLU A 212 10.08 -6.75 -29.22
N GLU A 213 10.18 -5.89 -28.22
CA GLU A 213 9.90 -4.45 -28.36
C GLU A 213 10.95 -3.76 -29.26
N PHE A 214 12.22 -4.17 -29.17
CA PHE A 214 13.22 -3.73 -30.14
C PHE A 214 12.98 -4.32 -31.52
N HIS A 215 12.46 -5.54 -31.63
CA HIS A 215 12.15 -6.15 -32.94
C HIS A 215 11.14 -5.31 -33.72
N ILE A 216 10.07 -4.82 -33.08
CA ILE A 216 9.09 -3.97 -33.76
C ILE A 216 9.67 -2.59 -34.09
N ALA A 217 10.46 -2.00 -33.18
CA ALA A 217 11.09 -0.69 -33.40
C ALA A 217 12.16 -0.71 -34.51
N GLY A 218 12.89 -1.82 -34.65
CA GLY A 218 13.89 -2.02 -35.69
C GLY A 218 13.32 -2.51 -37.02
N GLY A 219 12.24 -3.29 -36.98
CA GLY A 219 11.68 -3.96 -38.17
C GLY A 219 12.38 -5.28 -38.49
N SER A 220 12.89 -5.98 -37.49
CA SER A 220 13.56 -7.29 -37.63
C SER A 220 13.33 -8.13 -36.38
N THR A 221 13.15 -9.44 -36.54
CA THR A 221 13.09 -10.39 -35.40
C THR A 221 14.47 -10.87 -34.95
N ASP A 222 15.54 -10.43 -35.62
CA ASP A 222 16.91 -10.58 -35.12
C ASP A 222 17.22 -9.39 -34.19
N THR A 223 17.46 -9.66 -32.91
CA THR A 223 17.66 -8.63 -31.87
C THR A 223 18.81 -7.68 -32.20
N LEU A 224 19.94 -8.18 -32.72
CA LEU A 224 21.12 -7.35 -33.02
C LEU A 224 20.85 -6.46 -34.24
N LEU A 225 20.24 -7.02 -35.29
CA LEU A 225 19.85 -6.25 -36.47
C LEU A 225 18.81 -5.18 -36.10
N ALA A 226 17.82 -5.52 -35.28
CA ALA A 226 16.79 -4.58 -34.84
C ALA A 226 17.38 -3.42 -34.02
N LEU A 227 18.28 -3.72 -33.07
CA LEU A 227 19.02 -2.70 -32.33
C LEU A 227 19.87 -1.82 -33.26
N ALA A 228 20.52 -2.41 -34.27
CA ALA A 228 21.32 -1.67 -35.25
C ALA A 228 20.45 -0.74 -36.12
N GLN A 229 19.25 -1.17 -36.50
CA GLN A 229 18.28 -0.37 -37.24
C GLN A 229 17.74 0.80 -36.39
N VAL A 230 17.46 0.56 -35.11
CA VAL A 230 17.10 1.63 -34.17
C VAL A 230 18.25 2.63 -34.00
N ARG A 231 19.49 2.15 -33.87
CA ARG A 231 20.70 3.00 -33.81
C ARG A 231 20.91 3.82 -35.09
N ALA A 232 20.50 3.33 -36.26
CA ALA A 232 20.62 4.06 -37.52
C ALA A 232 19.75 5.33 -37.55
N VAL A 233 18.65 5.35 -36.79
CA VAL A 233 17.73 6.50 -36.72
C VAL A 233 17.82 7.27 -35.41
N SER A 234 18.48 6.76 -34.37
CA SER A 234 18.54 7.41 -33.05
C SER A 234 19.94 7.35 -32.40
N GLN A 235 20.30 8.43 -31.72
CA GLN A 235 21.51 8.52 -30.87
C GLN A 235 21.24 8.20 -29.39
N ALA A 236 20.01 7.78 -29.05
CA ALA A 236 19.63 7.43 -27.68
C ALA A 236 20.51 6.32 -27.09
N THR A 237 20.66 6.28 -25.76
CA THR A 237 21.12 5.05 -25.11
C THR A 237 20.04 3.98 -25.20
N LEU A 238 20.40 2.79 -25.68
CA LEU A 238 19.46 1.67 -25.81
C LEU A 238 19.62 0.74 -24.61
N VAL A 239 18.53 0.47 -23.89
CA VAL A 239 18.50 -0.45 -22.74
C VAL A 239 17.58 -1.63 -23.10
N CYS A 240 18.19 -2.78 -23.37
CA CYS A 240 17.50 -4.00 -23.77
C CYS A 240 17.24 -4.91 -22.57
N LYS A 241 15.97 -5.10 -22.23
CA LYS A 241 15.46 -6.01 -21.19
C LYS A 241 15.51 -7.45 -21.74
N ARG A 242 16.17 -8.37 -21.03
CA ARG A 242 16.43 -9.75 -21.47
C ARG A 242 15.87 -10.79 -20.49
N GLY A 243 14.75 -10.45 -19.86
CA GLY A 243 14.06 -11.30 -18.88
C GLY A 243 14.99 -11.75 -17.75
N ALA A 244 15.06 -13.06 -17.50
CA ALA A 244 15.88 -13.65 -16.44
C ALA A 244 17.40 -13.42 -16.62
N LEU A 245 17.86 -13.10 -17.83
CA LEU A 245 19.27 -12.77 -18.11
C LEU A 245 19.64 -11.36 -17.63
N GLY A 246 18.66 -10.53 -17.25
CA GLY A 246 18.85 -9.14 -16.81
C GLY A 246 18.68 -8.16 -17.96
N CYS A 247 19.64 -7.27 -18.17
CA CYS A 247 19.57 -6.28 -19.25
C CYS A 247 20.96 -5.91 -19.79
N SER A 248 20.98 -5.40 -21.03
CA SER A 248 22.16 -4.86 -21.71
C SER A 248 21.96 -3.39 -22.06
N VAL A 249 23.01 -2.57 -21.94
CA VAL A 249 23.01 -1.14 -22.26
C VAL A 249 24.00 -0.84 -23.39
N TYR A 250 23.54 -0.07 -24.38
CA TYR A 250 24.32 0.35 -25.54
C TYR A 250 24.27 1.88 -25.71
N THR A 251 25.36 2.55 -25.32
CA THR A 251 25.51 4.01 -25.45
C THR A 251 26.03 4.45 -26.83
N GLY A 252 26.53 3.51 -27.64
CA GLY A 252 27.12 3.78 -28.96
C GLY A 252 26.77 2.70 -29.98
N ALA A 253 27.77 2.30 -30.78
CA ALA A 253 27.61 1.25 -31.79
C ALA A 253 27.13 -0.07 -31.17
N ILE A 254 26.29 -0.79 -31.92
CA ILE A 254 25.80 -2.10 -31.48
C ILE A 254 26.89 -3.14 -31.74
N PRO A 255 27.30 -3.91 -30.71
CA PRO A 255 28.36 -4.89 -30.84
C PRO A 255 27.92 -6.15 -31.61
N ALA A 256 28.85 -7.07 -31.86
CA ALA A 256 28.59 -8.33 -32.54
C ALA A 256 27.79 -9.34 -31.69
N ARG A 257 27.79 -9.19 -30.36
CA ARG A 257 27.02 -10.02 -29.41
C ARG A 257 26.36 -9.13 -28.36
N LEU A 258 25.16 -9.51 -27.91
CA LEU A 258 24.39 -8.76 -26.91
C LEU A 258 25.13 -8.59 -25.56
N ASP A 259 25.97 -9.57 -25.20
CA ASP A 259 26.72 -9.58 -23.94
C ASP A 259 28.01 -8.72 -24.00
N ASP A 260 28.38 -8.21 -25.18
CA ASP A 260 29.55 -7.34 -25.33
C ASP A 260 29.23 -5.88 -24.96
N GLY A 261 27.94 -5.57 -24.72
CA GLY A 261 27.52 -4.30 -24.11
C GLY A 261 27.71 -4.29 -22.59
N LEU A 262 27.29 -3.21 -21.92
CA LEU A 262 27.22 -3.24 -20.45
C LEU A 262 26.05 -4.13 -20.05
N THR A 263 26.33 -5.34 -19.56
CA THR A 263 25.32 -6.31 -19.15
C THR A 263 25.30 -6.45 -17.64
N VAL A 264 24.11 -6.28 -17.05
CA VAL A 264 23.87 -6.55 -15.63
C VAL A 264 22.92 -7.73 -15.51
N THR A 265 23.33 -8.75 -14.79
CA THR A 265 22.57 -10.01 -14.64
C THR A 265 21.30 -9.81 -13.83
N GLY A 266 20.28 -10.61 -14.15
CA GLY A 266 19.01 -10.63 -13.46
C GLY A 266 19.08 -11.17 -12.03
N VAL A 267 17.98 -11.01 -11.30
CA VAL A 267 17.77 -11.56 -9.96
C VAL A 267 16.89 -12.80 -10.07
N ARG A 268 17.28 -13.88 -9.39
CA ARG A 268 16.52 -15.14 -9.40
C ARG A 268 15.33 -15.07 -8.44
N VAL A 269 14.13 -15.24 -8.97
CA VAL A 269 12.86 -15.31 -8.23
C VAL A 269 11.98 -16.39 -8.82
N GLU A 270 10.97 -16.84 -8.07
CA GLU A 270 9.86 -17.59 -8.65
C GLU A 270 8.82 -16.65 -9.22
N VAL A 271 8.53 -16.81 -10.52
CA VAL A 271 7.56 -15.98 -11.23
C VAL A 271 6.16 -16.42 -10.84
N LEU A 272 5.42 -15.46 -10.27
CA LEU A 272 3.99 -15.54 -10.05
C LEU A 272 3.23 -14.78 -11.14
N ASN A 273 3.72 -13.60 -11.53
CA ASN A 273 3.07 -12.74 -12.51
C ASN A 273 4.11 -11.91 -13.28
N VAL A 274 4.18 -12.02 -14.62
CA VAL A 274 5.14 -11.24 -15.42
C VAL A 274 4.69 -9.81 -15.71
N LEU A 275 3.42 -9.49 -15.47
CA LEU A 275 2.85 -8.17 -15.73
C LEU A 275 3.46 -7.14 -14.77
N GLY A 276 3.84 -5.99 -15.31
CA GLY A 276 4.44 -4.91 -14.52
C GLY A 276 5.95 -4.99 -14.30
N ALA A 277 6.61 -6.08 -14.71
CA ALA A 277 8.06 -6.22 -14.61
C ALA A 277 8.80 -5.08 -15.32
N GLY A 278 8.34 -4.70 -16.52
CA GLY A 278 8.89 -3.59 -17.31
C GLY A 278 8.71 -2.24 -16.63
N ASP A 279 7.52 -1.95 -16.09
CA ASP A 279 7.24 -0.69 -15.40
C ASP A 279 8.08 -0.56 -14.11
N ALA A 280 8.23 -1.66 -13.37
CA ALA A 280 9.08 -1.71 -12.19
C ALA A 280 10.56 -1.56 -12.56
N PHE A 281 11.01 -2.21 -13.64
CA PHE A 281 12.35 -2.03 -14.19
C PHE A 281 12.62 -0.56 -14.53
N MET A 282 11.68 0.10 -15.22
CA MET A 282 11.77 1.52 -15.55
C MET A 282 11.89 2.39 -14.30
N SER A 283 11.15 2.08 -13.23
CA SER A 283 11.26 2.83 -11.98
C SER A 283 12.64 2.76 -11.32
N GLY A 284 13.26 1.58 -11.29
CA GLY A 284 14.62 1.39 -10.78
C GLY A 284 15.68 2.01 -11.69
N LEU A 285 15.52 1.86 -13.01
CA LEU A 285 16.42 2.47 -13.99
C LEU A 285 16.43 3.99 -13.85
N LEU A 286 15.25 4.62 -13.78
CA LEU A 286 15.12 6.07 -13.65
C LEU A 286 15.69 6.58 -12.32
N ARG A 287 15.56 5.82 -11.22
CA ARG A 287 16.22 6.16 -9.95
C ARG A 287 17.73 6.37 -10.15
N GLY A 288 18.42 5.36 -10.70
CA GLY A 288 19.87 5.44 -10.90
C GLY A 288 20.27 6.43 -12.00
N TYR A 289 19.53 6.45 -13.12
CA TYR A 289 19.81 7.33 -14.25
C TYR A 289 19.65 8.81 -13.91
N LEU A 290 18.58 9.17 -13.19
CA LEU A 290 18.35 10.56 -12.81
C LEU A 290 19.27 10.99 -11.68
N ASN A 291 19.73 10.10 -10.80
CA ASN A 291 20.73 10.46 -9.79
C ASN A 291 22.18 10.41 -10.32
N ASP A 292 22.37 10.18 -11.62
CA ASP A 292 23.66 10.07 -12.29
C ASP A 292 24.59 9.02 -11.60
N GLU A 293 24.01 7.93 -11.08
CA GLU A 293 24.71 6.84 -10.35
C GLU A 293 25.46 5.86 -11.28
N GLY A 294 25.39 6.07 -12.60
CA GLY A 294 25.96 5.21 -13.63
C GLY A 294 25.04 4.06 -14.06
N TRP A 295 25.28 3.54 -15.27
CA TRP A 295 24.42 2.52 -15.89
C TRP A 295 24.40 1.19 -15.15
N GLU A 296 25.54 0.76 -14.61
CA GLU A 296 25.60 -0.49 -13.84
C GLU A 296 24.67 -0.44 -12.63
N GLN A 297 24.73 0.65 -11.85
CA GLN A 297 23.89 0.82 -10.66
C GLN A 297 22.41 1.01 -11.03
N ALA A 298 22.12 1.81 -12.07
CA ALA A 298 20.76 1.98 -12.59
C ALA A 298 20.14 0.64 -13.02
N CYS A 299 20.90 -0.20 -13.74
CA CYS A 299 20.48 -1.53 -14.15
C CYS A 299 20.35 -2.51 -12.96
N ARG A 300 21.18 -2.38 -11.92
CA ARG A 300 21.03 -3.16 -10.68
C ARG A 300 19.70 -2.85 -9.98
N TYR A 301 19.33 -1.57 -9.86
CA TYR A 301 18.00 -1.19 -9.36
C TYR A 301 16.90 -1.74 -10.26
N ALA A 302 17.02 -1.54 -11.57
CA ALA A 302 16.03 -1.93 -12.56
C ALA A 302 15.74 -3.45 -12.52
N ASN A 303 16.78 -4.28 -12.59
CA ASN A 303 16.67 -5.74 -12.52
C ASN A 303 16.03 -6.20 -11.20
N ALA A 304 16.44 -5.61 -10.07
CA ALA A 304 15.91 -5.97 -8.77
C ALA A 304 14.44 -5.57 -8.59
N CYS A 305 14.05 -4.37 -9.04
CA CYS A 305 12.64 -3.94 -9.04
C CYS A 305 11.77 -4.87 -9.90
N GLY A 306 12.20 -5.17 -11.13
CA GLY A 306 11.50 -6.09 -12.03
C GLY A 306 11.32 -7.46 -11.40
N ALA A 307 12.39 -8.04 -10.83
CA ALA A 307 12.34 -9.35 -10.21
C ALA A 307 11.43 -9.41 -8.98
N LEU A 308 11.46 -8.41 -8.09
CA LEU A 308 10.60 -8.38 -6.91
C LEU A 308 9.12 -8.30 -7.29
N VAL A 309 8.77 -7.51 -8.31
CA VAL A 309 7.38 -7.42 -8.80
C VAL A 309 6.89 -8.74 -9.34
N VAL A 310 7.68 -9.45 -10.15
CA VAL A 310 7.18 -10.69 -10.75
C VAL A 310 6.97 -11.84 -9.77
N SER A 311 7.50 -11.71 -8.55
CA SER A 311 7.28 -12.67 -7.47
C SER A 311 5.98 -12.48 -6.70
N ARG A 312 5.20 -11.43 -7.03
CA ARG A 312 4.00 -11.00 -6.30
C ARG A 312 2.81 -10.86 -7.22
N HIS A 313 1.63 -10.71 -6.62
CA HIS A 313 0.34 -10.81 -7.34
C HIS A 313 0.07 -9.64 -8.31
N GLY A 314 0.25 -8.40 -7.88
CA GLY A 314 -0.07 -7.20 -8.69
C GLY A 314 1.17 -6.46 -9.20
N CYS A 315 0.99 -5.45 -10.06
CA CYS A 315 2.08 -4.58 -10.53
C CYS A 315 2.42 -3.48 -9.49
N ALA A 316 1.67 -2.36 -9.50
CA ALA A 316 1.91 -1.22 -8.62
C ALA A 316 2.08 -1.58 -7.13
N PRO A 317 1.17 -2.34 -6.48
CA PRO A 317 1.33 -2.64 -5.05
C PRO A 317 2.61 -3.45 -4.76
N ALA A 318 3.04 -4.30 -5.69
CA ALA A 318 4.19 -5.18 -5.51
C ALA A 318 5.55 -4.51 -5.71
N MET A 319 5.59 -3.32 -6.31
CA MET A 319 6.84 -2.58 -6.49
C MET A 319 7.55 -2.46 -5.14
N PRO A 320 8.90 -2.42 -5.08
CA PRO A 320 9.58 -2.28 -3.80
C PRO A 320 9.58 -0.82 -3.33
N SER A 321 9.61 -0.59 -2.01
CA SER A 321 9.97 0.73 -1.49
C SER A 321 11.48 0.94 -1.65
N LYS A 322 11.94 2.19 -1.54
CA LYS A 322 13.37 2.47 -1.47
C LYS A 322 14.06 1.67 -0.36
N THR A 323 13.47 1.64 0.83
CA THR A 323 14.01 0.91 2.00
C THR A 323 14.11 -0.60 1.74
N GLU A 324 13.07 -1.20 1.16
CA GLU A 324 13.05 -2.61 0.80
C GLU A 324 14.12 -2.95 -0.25
N LEU A 325 14.22 -2.14 -1.31
CA LEU A 325 15.19 -2.36 -2.38
C LEU A 325 16.63 -2.21 -1.89
N ASP A 326 16.90 -1.17 -1.09
CA ASP A 326 18.23 -0.91 -0.54
C ASP A 326 18.65 -2.00 0.44
N ASP A 327 17.73 -2.47 1.30
CA ASP A 327 17.96 -3.62 2.17
C ASP A 327 18.31 -4.85 1.33
N TYR A 328 17.53 -5.20 0.32
CA TYR A 328 17.84 -6.33 -0.55
C TYR A 328 19.23 -6.21 -1.20
N LEU A 329 19.51 -5.09 -1.87
CA LEU A 329 20.75 -4.91 -2.64
C LEU A 329 21.99 -4.94 -1.75
N SER A 330 21.90 -4.49 -0.49
CA SER A 330 23.02 -4.53 0.47
C SER A 330 23.44 -5.96 0.86
N ARG A 331 22.54 -6.93 0.72
CA ARG A 331 22.75 -8.34 1.11
C ARG A 331 22.36 -9.33 0.02
N ALA A 332 22.28 -8.89 -1.24
CA ALA A 332 21.80 -9.71 -2.36
C ALA A 332 22.55 -11.06 -2.49
N ALA A 333 23.86 -11.08 -2.19
CA ALA A 333 24.65 -12.31 -2.20
C ALA A 333 24.20 -13.36 -1.16
N LEU A 334 23.57 -12.94 -0.07
CA LEU A 334 23.03 -13.80 0.99
C LEU A 334 21.55 -14.16 0.74
N VAL A 335 20.91 -13.55 -0.26
CA VAL A 335 19.47 -13.63 -0.51
C VAL A 335 19.23 -14.06 -1.96
N PRO A 336 19.56 -15.31 -2.33
CA PRO A 336 19.42 -15.79 -3.71
C PRO A 336 17.96 -15.95 -4.15
N ARG A 337 17.01 -15.91 -3.19
CA ARG A 337 15.56 -16.03 -3.39
C ARG A 337 14.84 -14.96 -2.56
N PRO A 338 14.85 -13.69 -3.00
CA PRO A 338 14.27 -12.58 -2.25
C PRO A 338 12.75 -12.71 -2.06
N ASP A 339 12.08 -13.46 -2.93
CA ASP A 339 10.66 -13.81 -2.83
C ASP A 339 10.32 -14.64 -1.56
N LEU A 340 11.28 -15.41 -1.05
CA LEU A 340 11.13 -16.26 0.14
C LEU A 340 11.74 -15.64 1.40
N ASP A 341 12.33 -14.45 1.32
CA ASP A 341 13.01 -13.81 2.44
C ASP A 341 11.99 -13.16 3.40
N PRO A 342 11.85 -13.64 4.66
CA PRO A 342 10.85 -13.12 5.59
C PRO A 342 11.06 -11.64 5.92
N ARG A 343 12.31 -11.17 5.93
CA ARG A 343 12.65 -9.78 6.21
C ARG A 343 12.22 -8.86 5.07
N LEU A 344 12.44 -9.24 3.80
CA LEU A 344 11.95 -8.46 2.65
C LEU A 344 10.43 -8.42 2.61
N ASN A 345 9.76 -9.54 2.86
CA ASN A 345 8.30 -9.58 2.89
C ASN A 345 7.72 -8.72 4.03
N HIS A 346 8.36 -8.72 5.20
CA HIS A 346 8.02 -7.78 6.28
C HIS A 346 8.26 -6.33 5.86
N LEU A 347 9.44 -6.01 5.34
CA LEU A 347 9.79 -4.65 4.88
C LEU A 347 8.81 -4.16 3.81
N HIS A 348 8.46 -4.99 2.85
CA HIS A 348 7.46 -4.66 1.83
C HIS A 348 6.14 -4.25 2.49
N ARG A 349 5.58 -5.08 3.37
CA ARG A 349 4.34 -4.78 4.08
C ARG A 349 4.41 -3.47 4.87
N VAL A 350 5.47 -3.28 5.66
CA VAL A 350 5.52 -2.18 6.64
C VAL A 350 5.95 -0.84 6.05
N THR A 351 6.69 -0.86 4.92
CA THR A 351 7.14 0.37 4.22
C THR A 351 6.20 0.80 3.09
N THR A 352 5.10 0.08 2.88
CA THR A 352 4.05 0.40 1.89
C THR A 352 2.70 0.75 2.50
N ARG A 353 2.65 0.87 3.83
CA ARG A 353 1.42 1.25 4.51
C ARG A 353 0.99 2.66 4.08
N ARG A 354 -0.32 2.87 3.95
CA ARG A 354 -0.93 4.04 3.29
C ARG A 354 -1.01 5.32 4.12
N ARG A 355 -1.01 5.18 5.44
CA ARG A 355 -1.29 6.28 6.39
C ARG A 355 -0.27 6.26 7.52
N GLU A 356 -0.03 7.41 8.14
CA GLU A 356 0.73 7.53 9.38
C GLU A 356 -0.19 7.98 10.52
N TRP A 357 0.15 7.56 11.73
CA TRP A 357 -0.61 7.84 12.95
C TRP A 357 0.34 8.42 14.01
N PRO A 358 0.59 9.74 13.98
CA PRO A 358 1.56 10.37 14.90
C PRO A 358 1.08 10.36 16.35
N GLU A 359 -0.23 10.35 16.54
CA GLU A 359 -0.94 10.28 17.81
C GLU A 359 -2.24 9.51 17.57
N LEU A 360 -2.72 8.76 18.56
CA LEU A 360 -3.89 7.92 18.41
C LEU A 360 -4.76 7.92 19.67
N CYS A 361 -5.83 8.72 19.66
CA CYS A 361 -6.84 8.78 20.71
C CYS A 361 -8.04 7.90 20.30
N VAL A 362 -8.23 6.79 21.00
CA VAL A 362 -9.20 5.75 20.60
C VAL A 362 -10.30 5.60 21.64
N MET A 363 -11.55 5.78 21.19
CA MET A 363 -12.75 5.42 21.96
C MET A 363 -13.04 3.93 21.78
N ALA A 364 -12.87 3.13 22.82
CA ALA A 364 -13.00 1.67 22.75
C ALA A 364 -14.36 1.17 23.25
N PHE A 365 -15.30 0.93 22.34
CA PHE A 365 -16.65 0.42 22.65
C PHE A 365 -16.94 -0.93 21.98
N ASP A 366 -15.89 -1.72 21.76
CA ASP A 366 -15.89 -3.11 21.26
C ASP A 366 -16.41 -4.16 22.28
N HIS A 367 -16.99 -3.68 23.37
CA HIS A 367 -17.53 -4.47 24.47
C HIS A 367 -18.80 -5.19 24.02
N ARG A 368 -18.90 -6.48 24.35
CA ARG A 368 -20.03 -7.36 23.98
C ARG A 368 -20.73 -7.84 25.26
N SER A 369 -20.18 -8.86 25.92
CA SER A 369 -20.74 -9.41 27.17
C SER A 369 -20.97 -8.35 28.26
N GLN A 370 -20.06 -7.38 28.40
CA GLN A 370 -20.22 -6.32 29.41
C GLN A 370 -21.39 -5.38 29.11
N LEU A 371 -21.75 -5.17 27.83
CA LEU A 371 -22.93 -4.37 27.46
C LEU A 371 -24.22 -5.19 27.57
N GLU A 372 -24.16 -6.49 27.32
CA GLU A 372 -25.28 -7.40 27.59
C GLU A 372 -25.61 -7.43 29.08
N ASP A 373 -24.61 -7.65 29.93
CA ASP A 373 -24.75 -7.61 31.39
C ASP A 373 -25.30 -6.26 31.86
N MET A 374 -24.81 -5.16 31.29
CA MET A 374 -25.28 -3.82 31.62
C MET A 374 -26.75 -3.63 31.25
N ALA A 375 -27.17 -4.08 30.07
CA ALA A 375 -28.56 -4.00 29.62
C ALA A 375 -29.47 -4.84 30.52
N LEU A 376 -29.06 -6.07 30.84
CA LEU A 376 -29.79 -6.97 31.74
C LEU A 376 -29.95 -6.36 33.15
N GLN A 377 -28.86 -5.83 33.72
CA GLN A 377 -28.89 -5.15 35.03
C GLN A 377 -29.79 -3.91 35.04
N CYS A 378 -29.94 -3.22 33.90
CA CYS A 378 -30.82 -2.07 33.76
C CYS A 378 -32.26 -2.44 33.38
N GLY A 379 -32.57 -3.74 33.17
CA GLY A 379 -33.88 -4.18 32.67
C GLY A 379 -34.17 -3.77 31.22
N ALA A 380 -33.14 -3.44 30.45
CA ALA A 380 -33.25 -2.97 29.06
C ALA A 380 -33.11 -4.13 28.05
N SER A 381 -33.78 -4.01 26.90
CA SER A 381 -33.64 -4.97 25.80
C SER A 381 -32.24 -4.90 25.17
N LEU A 382 -31.63 -6.05 24.87
CA LEU A 382 -30.36 -6.14 24.11
C LEU A 382 -30.44 -5.44 22.74
N LYS A 383 -31.65 -5.33 22.16
CA LYS A 383 -31.89 -4.60 20.90
C LYS A 383 -31.54 -3.11 20.99
N ARG A 384 -31.35 -2.55 22.19
CA ARG A 384 -30.91 -1.16 22.38
C ARG A 384 -29.40 -0.97 22.25
N ILE A 385 -28.59 -2.04 22.31
CA ILE A 385 -27.13 -1.94 22.27
C ILE A 385 -26.62 -1.36 20.95
N PRO A 386 -27.13 -1.75 19.76
CA PRO A 386 -26.72 -1.12 18.50
C PRO A 386 -26.98 0.39 18.46
N ALA A 387 -28.16 0.84 18.93
CA ALA A 387 -28.49 2.26 19.03
C ALA A 387 -27.56 3.00 20.01
N LEU A 388 -27.23 2.37 21.15
CA LEU A 388 -26.26 2.92 22.09
C LEU A 388 -24.88 3.13 21.42
N LYS A 389 -24.41 2.18 20.61
CA LYS A 389 -23.12 2.30 19.91
C LYS A 389 -23.11 3.40 18.85
N GLN A 390 -24.22 3.64 18.17
CA GLN A 390 -24.38 4.80 17.29
C GLN A 390 -24.25 6.13 18.05
N LEU A 391 -24.87 6.23 19.24
CA LEU A 391 -24.77 7.42 20.09
C LEU A 391 -23.33 7.61 20.64
N ILE A 392 -22.63 6.52 20.98
CA ILE A 392 -21.20 6.58 21.34
C ILE A 392 -20.35 7.07 20.15
N LEU A 393 -20.61 6.60 18.93
CA LEU A 393 -19.93 7.08 17.72
C LEU A 393 -20.19 8.57 17.49
N GLN A 394 -21.43 9.03 17.64
CA GLN A 394 -21.77 10.45 17.54
C GLN A 394 -20.99 11.29 18.56
N ALA A 395 -20.97 10.87 19.83
CA ALA A 395 -20.19 11.55 20.87
C ALA A 395 -18.69 11.58 20.54
N SER A 396 -18.17 10.49 19.97
CA SER A 396 -16.78 10.38 19.53
C SER A 396 -16.46 11.38 18.42
N ARG A 397 -17.33 11.51 17.41
CA ARG A 397 -17.19 12.51 16.33
C ARG A 397 -17.20 13.94 16.87
N GLU A 398 -18.14 14.27 17.76
CA GLU A 398 -18.21 15.60 18.39
C GLU A 398 -16.93 15.93 19.17
N ALA A 399 -16.43 14.98 19.97
CA ALA A 399 -15.21 15.18 20.74
C ALA A 399 -13.98 15.32 19.84
N ALA A 400 -13.85 14.47 18.81
CA ALA A 400 -12.72 14.49 17.89
C ALA A 400 -12.66 15.80 17.08
N SER A 401 -13.81 16.31 16.65
CA SER A 401 -13.92 17.61 15.99
C SER A 401 -13.47 18.74 16.93
N ARG A 402 -14.03 18.81 18.15
CA ARG A 402 -13.69 19.85 19.14
C ARG A 402 -12.22 19.81 19.59
N ALA A 403 -11.65 18.62 19.69
CA ALA A 403 -10.25 18.44 20.11
C ALA A 403 -9.24 18.56 18.95
N GLY A 404 -9.69 18.70 17.70
CA GLY A 404 -8.81 18.77 16.53
C GLY A 404 -8.02 17.48 16.30
N LEU A 405 -8.71 16.33 16.29
CA LEU A 405 -8.10 15.00 16.11
C LEU A 405 -8.08 14.49 14.66
N ALA A 406 -8.08 15.37 13.66
CA ALA A 406 -7.94 14.95 12.27
C ALA A 406 -6.64 14.13 12.08
N GLY A 407 -6.76 12.91 11.55
CA GLY A 407 -5.63 11.96 11.42
C GLY A 407 -5.10 11.39 12.75
N LYS A 408 -5.83 11.56 13.86
CA LYS A 408 -5.42 11.13 15.21
C LYS A 408 -6.53 10.45 16.02
N ALA A 409 -7.75 10.44 15.49
CA ALA A 409 -8.91 9.82 16.12
C ALA A 409 -9.04 8.35 15.70
N GLY A 410 -9.49 7.52 16.64
CA GLY A 410 -9.88 6.16 16.32
C GLY A 410 -10.97 5.60 17.22
N LEU A 411 -11.38 4.38 16.91
CA LEU A 411 -12.34 3.63 17.70
C LEU A 411 -12.02 2.13 17.71
N LEU A 412 -12.48 1.44 18.76
CA LEU A 412 -12.63 -0.02 18.75
C LEU A 412 -14.12 -0.34 18.77
N CYS A 413 -14.59 -1.14 17.81
CA CYS A 413 -16.00 -1.53 17.70
C CYS A 413 -16.12 -2.95 17.12
N ASP A 414 -17.01 -3.77 17.70
CA ASP A 414 -17.27 -5.16 17.32
C ASP A 414 -18.30 -5.29 16.18
N GLY A 415 -18.27 -6.43 15.50
CA GLY A 415 -19.25 -6.77 14.48
C GLY A 415 -20.62 -7.15 15.04
N THR A 416 -20.71 -7.68 16.26
CA THR A 416 -21.94 -8.25 16.84
C THR A 416 -23.02 -7.19 17.07
N PHE A 417 -22.70 -6.09 17.74
CA PHE A 417 -23.62 -4.98 18.00
C PHE A 417 -23.25 -3.70 17.26
N GLY A 418 -22.03 -3.61 16.75
CA GLY A 418 -21.44 -2.38 16.24
C GLY A 418 -21.38 -2.26 14.71
N GLN A 419 -21.96 -3.20 13.96
CA GLN A 419 -21.84 -3.23 12.50
C GLN A 419 -22.29 -1.92 11.82
N ASP A 420 -23.40 -1.33 12.25
CA ASP A 420 -23.86 -0.06 11.70
C ASP A 420 -22.89 1.09 12.01
N ALA A 421 -22.26 1.08 13.19
CA ALA A 421 -21.29 2.10 13.57
C ALA A 421 -20.01 1.97 12.74
N LEU A 422 -19.59 0.73 12.46
CA LEU A 422 -18.47 0.42 11.58
C LEU A 422 -18.77 0.91 10.16
N ASN A 423 -19.93 0.56 9.60
CA ASN A 423 -20.33 1.02 8.26
C ASN A 423 -20.37 2.54 8.15
N ALA A 424 -20.85 3.22 9.20
CA ALA A 424 -20.98 4.67 9.21
C ALA A 424 -19.64 5.42 9.26
N ILE A 425 -18.58 4.81 9.80
CA ILE A 425 -17.27 5.47 10.00
C ILE A 425 -16.21 5.07 8.96
N THR A 426 -16.40 3.93 8.27
CA THR A 426 -15.55 3.52 7.14
C THR A 426 -15.54 4.61 6.07
N GLY A 427 -14.35 4.99 5.61
CA GLY A 427 -14.09 6.02 4.60
C GLY A 427 -13.78 7.40 5.17
N GLU A 428 -14.01 7.65 6.47
CA GLU A 428 -13.82 8.99 7.08
C GLU A 428 -12.38 9.27 7.54
N GLY A 429 -11.44 8.37 7.29
CA GLY A 429 -10.04 8.58 7.68
C GLY A 429 -9.75 8.35 9.16
N TRP A 430 -10.58 7.58 9.86
CA TRP A 430 -10.38 7.18 11.26
C TRP A 430 -9.57 5.90 11.37
N TRP A 431 -8.88 5.72 12.50
CA TRP A 431 -8.29 4.42 12.86
C TRP A 431 -9.39 3.52 13.45
N ILE A 432 -9.69 2.39 12.82
CA ILE A 432 -10.84 1.55 13.18
C ILE A 432 -10.34 0.15 13.55
N GLY A 433 -10.35 -0.20 14.84
CA GLY A 433 -10.04 -1.58 15.26
C GLY A 433 -11.30 -2.41 15.50
N ARG A 434 -11.25 -3.67 15.07
CA ARG A 434 -12.33 -4.65 15.22
C ARG A 434 -11.84 -5.87 16.00
N PRO A 435 -12.45 -6.22 17.15
CA PRO A 435 -12.09 -7.43 17.89
C PRO A 435 -12.41 -8.69 17.08
N ILE A 436 -11.64 -9.75 17.30
CA ILE A 436 -11.88 -11.07 16.69
C ILE A 436 -12.03 -12.17 17.73
N GLU A 437 -11.54 -11.94 18.95
CA GLU A 437 -11.57 -12.92 20.02
C GLU A 437 -12.98 -13.07 20.61
N LEU A 438 -13.32 -14.29 21.02
CA LEU A 438 -14.44 -14.57 21.90
C LEU A 438 -14.18 -13.91 23.26
N PRO A 439 -15.08 -13.06 23.79
CA PRO A 439 -14.85 -12.33 25.04
C PRO A 439 -14.47 -13.26 26.20
N GLY A 440 -13.33 -13.00 26.85
CA GLY A 440 -12.90 -13.75 28.03
C GLY A 440 -12.28 -15.12 27.76
N SER A 441 -12.14 -15.54 26.50
CA SER A 441 -11.59 -16.85 26.15
C SER A 441 -10.13 -17.03 26.59
N ARG A 442 -9.83 -18.17 27.22
CA ARG A 442 -8.48 -18.64 27.56
C ARG A 442 -8.51 -20.18 27.67
N PRO A 443 -8.01 -20.94 26.67
CA PRO A 443 -7.25 -20.51 25.48
C PRO A 443 -7.99 -19.52 24.58
N LEU A 444 -7.23 -18.78 23.77
CA LEU A 444 -7.77 -17.80 22.82
C LEU A 444 -8.68 -18.48 21.79
N GLU A 445 -9.95 -18.07 21.75
CA GLU A 445 -10.93 -18.53 20.76
C GLU A 445 -11.40 -17.37 19.87
N MET A 446 -11.79 -17.67 18.64
CA MET A 446 -12.33 -16.68 17.69
C MET A 446 -13.84 -16.63 17.77
N GLU A 447 -14.44 -15.44 17.86
CA GLU A 447 -15.89 -15.29 18.01
C GLU A 447 -16.67 -15.82 16.79
N HIS A 448 -16.20 -15.53 15.58
CA HIS A 448 -16.91 -15.83 14.34
C HIS A 448 -16.17 -16.87 13.47
N GLY A 449 -15.43 -17.79 14.12
CA GLY A 449 -14.73 -18.88 13.43
C GLY A 449 -13.41 -18.48 12.78
N ASN A 450 -13.10 -19.02 11.60
CA ASN A 450 -11.80 -18.81 10.96
C ASN A 450 -11.57 -17.33 10.58
N ILE A 451 -10.42 -16.79 10.97
CA ILE A 451 -10.10 -15.38 10.72
C ILE A 451 -9.87 -15.08 9.24
N GLY A 452 -9.23 -15.99 8.50
CA GLY A 452 -8.98 -15.84 7.07
C GLY A 452 -10.26 -15.66 6.26
N THR A 453 -11.31 -16.42 6.57
CA THR A 453 -12.61 -16.30 5.90
C THR A 453 -13.33 -14.98 6.20
N GLN A 454 -13.11 -14.40 7.39
CA GLN A 454 -13.75 -13.14 7.79
C GLN A 454 -13.13 -11.95 7.06
N LEU A 455 -11.79 -11.90 6.99
CA LEU A 455 -11.05 -10.75 6.44
C LEU A 455 -11.30 -10.50 4.95
N ILE A 456 -11.78 -11.49 4.19
CA ILE A 456 -12.18 -11.32 2.78
C ILE A 456 -13.24 -10.21 2.61
N SER A 457 -14.13 -10.08 3.59
CA SER A 457 -15.25 -9.13 3.58
C SER A 457 -14.98 -7.81 4.29
N TRP A 458 -13.82 -7.66 4.92
CA TRP A 458 -13.51 -6.48 5.71
C TRP A 458 -12.96 -5.35 4.83
N PRO A 459 -13.34 -4.08 5.10
CA PRO A 459 -12.64 -2.95 4.52
C PRO A 459 -11.16 -2.97 4.91
N GLN A 460 -10.28 -2.76 3.93
CA GLN A 460 -8.82 -2.81 4.11
C GLN A 460 -8.29 -1.87 5.20
N GLU A 461 -8.98 -0.75 5.44
CA GLU A 461 -8.56 0.23 6.45
C GLU A 461 -8.93 -0.18 7.89
N HIS A 462 -9.65 -1.28 8.09
CA HIS A 462 -9.94 -1.81 9.42
C HIS A 462 -8.72 -2.57 9.96
N VAL A 463 -8.47 -2.40 11.26
CA VAL A 463 -7.39 -3.05 12.00
C VAL A 463 -7.96 -4.25 12.74
N VAL A 464 -7.31 -5.40 12.59
CA VAL A 464 -7.62 -6.60 13.37
C VAL A 464 -7.15 -6.37 14.79
N LYS A 465 -8.07 -6.35 15.75
CA LYS A 465 -7.73 -6.31 17.17
C LYS A 465 -7.86 -7.72 17.72
N CYS A 466 -6.80 -8.22 18.34
CA CYS A 466 -6.78 -9.54 18.97
C CYS A 466 -6.35 -9.38 20.42
N LEU A 467 -7.25 -9.67 21.36
CA LEU A 467 -6.94 -9.71 22.79
C LEU A 467 -6.59 -11.13 23.22
N VAL A 468 -5.48 -11.27 23.94
CA VAL A 468 -5.06 -12.55 24.53
C VAL A 468 -4.73 -12.42 26.02
N PHE A 469 -5.18 -13.40 26.81
CA PHE A 469 -4.80 -13.57 28.22
C PHE A 469 -3.53 -14.43 28.34
N PHE A 470 -2.40 -13.85 27.94
CA PHE A 470 -1.12 -14.55 27.84
C PHE A 470 -0.22 -14.26 29.04
N HIS A 471 0.32 -15.30 29.69
CA HIS A 471 1.36 -15.16 30.72
C HIS A 471 2.63 -15.96 30.34
N PRO A 472 3.85 -15.41 30.50
CA PRO A 472 5.08 -16.15 30.16
C PRO A 472 5.24 -17.48 30.91
N GLU A 473 4.73 -17.54 32.14
CA GLU A 473 4.70 -18.74 33.01
C GLU A 473 3.45 -19.62 32.83
N ASP A 474 2.68 -19.42 31.75
CA ASP A 474 1.59 -20.34 31.42
C ASP A 474 2.11 -21.77 31.27
N ALA A 475 1.27 -22.73 31.69
CA ALA A 475 1.53 -24.14 31.44
C ALA A 475 1.80 -24.35 29.93
N HIS A 476 2.83 -25.15 29.61
CA HIS A 476 3.36 -25.25 28.25
C HIS A 476 2.27 -25.50 27.18
N GLY A 477 1.30 -26.38 27.46
CA GLY A 477 0.18 -26.66 26.55
C GLY A 477 -0.66 -25.43 26.24
N LEU A 478 -1.14 -24.72 27.27
CA LEU A 478 -1.91 -23.48 27.11
C LEU A 478 -1.10 -22.40 26.39
N ARG A 479 0.18 -22.25 26.76
CA ARG A 479 1.06 -21.26 26.13
C ARG A 479 1.22 -21.53 24.63
N LEU A 480 1.50 -22.78 24.26
CA LEU A 480 1.66 -23.19 22.87
C LEU A 480 0.37 -22.98 22.06
N GLU A 481 -0.78 -23.31 22.62
CA GLU A 481 -2.08 -23.13 21.96
C GLU A 481 -2.37 -21.65 21.65
N GLN A 482 -2.11 -20.75 22.61
CA GLN A 482 -2.24 -19.31 22.40
C GLN A 482 -1.24 -18.79 21.37
N GLU A 483 0.03 -19.22 21.42
CA GLU A 483 1.08 -18.84 20.47
C GLU A 483 0.72 -19.23 19.03
N LEU A 484 0.22 -20.45 18.81
CA LEU A 484 -0.21 -20.93 17.50
C LEU A 484 -1.41 -20.14 16.97
N LYS A 485 -2.39 -19.83 17.84
CA LYS A 485 -3.56 -19.06 17.44
C LYS A 485 -3.21 -17.63 17.05
N ILE A 486 -2.29 -16.98 17.77
CA ILE A 486 -1.81 -15.63 17.42
C ILE A 486 -1.02 -15.66 16.11
N ALA A 487 -0.19 -16.69 15.89
CA ALA A 487 0.52 -16.85 14.62
C ALA A 487 -0.45 -17.01 13.44
N GLU A 488 -1.55 -17.76 13.59
CA GLU A 488 -2.62 -17.86 12.59
C GLU A 488 -3.23 -16.49 12.25
N VAL A 489 -3.57 -15.70 13.28
CA VAL A 489 -4.09 -14.33 13.12
C VAL A 489 -3.09 -13.43 12.40
N TYR A 490 -1.83 -13.47 12.81
CA TYR A 490 -0.77 -12.67 12.19
C TYR A 490 -0.57 -13.01 10.72
N HIS A 491 -0.53 -14.29 10.36
CA HIS A 491 -0.40 -14.71 8.97
C HIS A 491 -1.63 -14.32 8.13
N ALA A 492 -2.84 -14.42 8.67
CA ALA A 492 -4.05 -13.96 8.00
C ALA A 492 -4.03 -12.43 7.75
N CYS A 493 -3.53 -11.65 8.71
CA CYS A 493 -3.31 -10.21 8.55
C CYS A 493 -2.26 -9.92 7.48
N CYS A 494 -1.15 -10.68 7.46
CA CYS A 494 -0.11 -10.57 6.43
C CYS A 494 -0.67 -10.82 5.02
N GLN A 495 -1.46 -11.88 4.85
CA GLN A 495 -2.02 -12.27 3.56
C GLN A 495 -3.12 -11.32 3.06
N SER A 496 -3.98 -10.85 3.96
CA SER A 496 -5.06 -9.92 3.60
C SER A 496 -4.61 -8.45 3.56
N GLY A 497 -3.43 -8.14 4.08
CA GLY A 497 -2.91 -6.78 4.18
C GLY A 497 -3.51 -5.92 5.31
N HIS A 498 -4.41 -6.46 6.14
CA HIS A 498 -4.96 -5.74 7.29
C HIS A 498 -3.88 -5.57 8.37
N GLU A 499 -3.88 -4.44 9.09
CA GLU A 499 -3.00 -4.25 10.24
C GLU A 499 -3.45 -5.10 11.45
N LEU A 500 -2.51 -5.47 12.32
CA LEU A 500 -2.78 -6.19 13.57
C LEU A 500 -2.47 -5.32 14.80
N LEU A 501 -3.47 -5.13 15.66
CA LEU A 501 -3.35 -4.69 17.04
C LEU A 501 -3.39 -5.91 17.97
N LEU A 502 -2.25 -6.24 18.58
CA LEU A 502 -2.17 -7.31 19.59
C LEU A 502 -2.31 -6.71 21.00
N GLU A 503 -3.41 -7.04 21.67
CA GLU A 503 -3.69 -6.66 23.05
C GLU A 503 -3.28 -7.79 24.00
N VAL A 504 -2.31 -7.53 24.87
CA VAL A 504 -1.79 -8.52 25.81
C VAL A 504 -2.23 -8.17 27.22
N ILE A 505 -2.92 -9.10 27.88
CA ILE A 505 -3.34 -8.96 29.27
C ILE A 505 -2.78 -10.13 30.08
N LEU A 506 -1.95 -9.83 31.08
CA LEU A 506 -1.58 -10.83 32.07
C LEU A 506 -2.83 -11.21 32.90
N PRO A 507 -3.18 -12.50 33.03
CA PRO A 507 -4.38 -12.94 33.74
C PRO A 507 -4.46 -12.41 35.17
N ALA A 508 -5.66 -12.00 35.61
CA ALA A 508 -5.85 -11.40 36.93
C ALA A 508 -5.47 -12.34 38.11
N SER A 509 -5.54 -13.66 37.89
CA SER A 509 -5.16 -14.69 38.85
C SER A 509 -3.66 -14.97 38.93
N MET A 510 -2.85 -14.29 38.13
CA MET A 510 -1.40 -14.49 38.04
C MET A 510 -0.64 -13.21 38.40
N PRO A 511 0.66 -13.30 38.76
CA PRO A 511 1.50 -12.13 38.98
C PRO A 511 1.52 -11.20 37.76
N ARG A 512 1.62 -9.90 38.03
CA ARG A 512 1.64 -8.84 37.02
C ARG A 512 2.80 -7.90 37.29
N SER A 513 3.68 -7.73 36.32
CA SER A 513 4.82 -6.82 36.38
C SER A 513 5.25 -6.40 34.97
N ASP A 514 5.95 -5.28 34.88
CA ASP A 514 6.54 -4.79 33.62
C ASP A 514 7.45 -5.86 32.99
N GLU A 515 8.28 -6.52 33.80
CA GLU A 515 9.17 -7.61 33.33
C GLU A 515 8.40 -8.74 32.62
N LEU A 516 7.24 -9.14 33.15
CA LEU A 516 6.43 -10.19 32.54
C LEU A 516 5.83 -9.75 31.20
N TYR A 517 5.44 -8.47 31.06
CA TYR A 517 5.03 -7.90 29.78
C TYR A 517 6.18 -7.87 28.76
N LEU A 518 7.36 -7.42 29.17
CA LEU A 518 8.56 -7.38 28.32
C LEU A 518 8.94 -8.78 27.82
N ARG A 519 8.82 -9.79 28.68
CA ARG A 519 9.04 -11.21 28.32
C ARG A 519 8.00 -11.73 27.34
N ALA A 520 6.72 -11.40 27.52
CA ALA A 520 5.66 -11.79 26.59
C ALA A 520 5.88 -11.19 25.19
N ILE A 521 6.20 -9.90 25.12
CA ILE A 521 6.47 -9.19 23.85
C ILE A 521 7.71 -9.75 23.16
N SER A 522 8.79 -9.97 23.92
CA SER A 522 9.99 -10.63 23.41
C SER A 522 9.71 -12.03 22.87
N ARG A 523 8.81 -12.77 23.52
CA ARG A 523 8.39 -14.11 23.06
C ARG A 523 7.70 -14.04 21.70
N PHE A 524 6.76 -13.13 21.50
CA PHE A 524 6.10 -12.97 20.19
C PHE A 524 7.08 -12.59 19.08
N TYR A 525 8.01 -11.67 19.34
CA TYR A 525 9.07 -11.37 18.38
C TYR A 525 10.01 -12.55 18.11
N ASN A 526 10.25 -13.44 19.08
CA ASN A 526 11.02 -14.66 18.86
C ASN A 526 10.28 -15.69 18.01
N LEU A 527 8.96 -15.62 17.98
CA LEU A 527 8.10 -16.46 17.12
C LEU A 527 7.91 -15.85 15.72
N GLY A 528 8.51 -14.69 15.42
CA GLY A 528 8.35 -14.01 14.14
C GLY A 528 7.00 -13.30 13.99
N ILE A 529 6.34 -12.98 15.10
CA ILE A 529 5.07 -12.25 15.12
C ILE A 529 5.40 -10.77 15.34
N TYR A 530 5.11 -9.96 14.32
CA TYR A 530 5.42 -8.52 14.28
C TYR A 530 4.11 -7.72 14.14
N PRO A 531 3.31 -7.58 15.21
CA PRO A 531 2.06 -6.84 15.12
C PRO A 531 2.34 -5.38 14.79
N ASP A 532 1.48 -4.78 13.96
CA ASP A 532 1.61 -3.37 13.60
C ASP A 532 1.49 -2.48 14.83
N TRP A 533 0.63 -2.85 15.78
CA TRP A 533 0.37 -2.14 17.03
C TRP A 533 0.36 -3.06 18.25
N TRP A 534 0.81 -2.52 19.38
CA TRP A 534 0.61 -3.13 20.70
C TRP A 534 -0.45 -2.39 21.49
N LYS A 535 -1.29 -3.12 22.23
CA LYS A 535 -2.17 -2.56 23.27
C LYS A 535 -1.81 -3.15 24.61
N LEU A 536 -1.30 -2.32 25.52
CA LEU A 536 -0.71 -2.73 26.80
C LEU A 536 -1.27 -1.88 27.95
N PRO A 537 -1.30 -2.38 29.21
CA PRO A 537 -1.60 -1.53 30.35
C PRO A 537 -0.50 -0.48 30.54
N PRO A 538 -0.74 0.54 31.38
CA PRO A 538 0.31 1.44 31.82
C PRO A 538 1.49 0.67 32.43
N LEU A 539 2.70 0.95 31.95
CA LEU A 539 3.96 0.53 32.57
C LEU A 539 4.58 1.69 33.34
N THR A 540 5.59 1.38 34.16
CA THR A 540 6.49 2.40 34.71
C THR A 540 7.30 3.07 33.60
N SER A 541 7.90 4.23 33.87
CA SER A 541 8.77 4.91 32.90
C SER A 541 9.99 4.05 32.51
N ASP A 542 10.57 3.32 33.47
CA ASP A 542 11.64 2.34 33.19
C ASP A 542 11.12 1.18 32.32
N GLY A 543 9.90 0.70 32.59
CA GLY A 543 9.22 -0.30 31.76
C GLY A 543 9.01 0.18 30.32
N TRP A 544 8.60 1.43 30.12
CA TRP A 544 8.46 2.01 28.78
C TRP A 544 9.80 2.20 28.07
N THR A 545 10.86 2.54 28.79
CA THR A 545 12.23 2.59 28.25
C THR A 545 12.66 1.22 27.74
N ALA A 546 12.56 0.19 28.59
CA ALA A 546 12.94 -1.17 28.22
C ALA A 546 12.10 -1.73 27.06
N LEU A 547 10.79 -1.46 27.06
CA LEU A 547 9.93 -1.85 25.94
C LEU A 547 10.35 -1.17 24.64
N SER A 548 10.66 0.13 24.71
CA SER A 548 11.06 0.91 23.55
C SER A 548 12.35 0.36 22.91
N GLU A 549 13.31 -0.07 23.73
CA GLU A 549 14.53 -0.71 23.25
C GLU A 549 14.26 -2.06 22.57
N ILE A 550 13.39 -2.89 23.14
CA ILE A 550 12.99 -4.17 22.54
C ILE A 550 12.37 -3.91 21.16
N ILE A 551 11.38 -3.03 21.07
CA ILE A 551 10.66 -2.76 19.81
C ILE A 551 11.64 -2.16 18.78
N ARG A 552 12.42 -1.12 19.12
CA ARG A 552 13.37 -0.52 18.16
C ARG A 552 14.39 -1.53 17.61
N ARG A 553 14.84 -2.47 18.45
CA ARG A 553 15.80 -3.51 18.04
C ARG A 553 15.15 -4.60 17.19
N ARG A 554 13.91 -4.99 17.48
CA ARG A 554 13.25 -6.15 16.87
C ARG A 554 12.38 -5.78 15.68
N ASP A 555 11.71 -4.62 15.72
CA ASP A 555 10.81 -4.12 14.70
C ASP A 555 10.78 -2.58 14.70
N PRO A 556 11.75 -1.92 14.06
CA PRO A 556 11.80 -0.46 13.98
C PRO A 556 10.62 0.15 13.21
N HIS A 557 9.82 -0.67 12.51
CA HIS A 557 8.64 -0.25 11.76
C HIS A 557 7.32 -0.52 12.49
N CYS A 558 7.36 -0.97 13.75
CA CYS A 558 6.16 -1.01 14.59
C CYS A 558 5.54 0.39 14.69
N ARG A 559 4.21 0.50 14.54
CA ARG A 559 3.48 1.77 14.59
C ARG A 559 3.59 2.42 15.96
N GLY A 560 3.55 1.58 17.00
CA GLY A 560 3.66 1.99 18.38
C GLY A 560 2.73 1.21 19.31
N VAL A 561 2.55 1.79 20.49
CA VAL A 561 1.77 1.25 21.60
C VAL A 561 0.62 2.21 21.90
N VAL A 562 -0.57 1.66 22.14
CA VAL A 562 -1.69 2.39 22.75
C VAL A 562 -1.95 1.84 24.16
N ILE A 563 -2.10 2.75 25.13
CA ILE A 563 -2.38 2.41 26.52
C ILE A 563 -3.84 2.00 26.67
N LEU A 564 -4.09 0.87 27.31
CA LEU A 564 -5.44 0.41 27.64
C LEU A 564 -5.87 0.78 29.07
N GLY A 565 -7.18 0.94 29.27
CA GLY A 565 -7.72 1.50 30.52
C GLY A 565 -7.98 0.52 31.67
N LEU A 566 -8.35 -0.74 31.41
CA LEU A 566 -8.81 -1.74 32.42
C LEU A 566 -9.87 -1.26 33.43
N ASP A 567 -10.74 -0.31 33.07
CA ASP A 567 -11.64 0.39 34.02
C ASP A 567 -10.90 1.04 35.21
N ALA A 568 -9.62 1.37 35.05
CA ALA A 568 -8.86 2.01 36.11
C ALA A 568 -9.48 3.37 36.47
N PRO A 569 -9.44 3.77 37.75
CA PRO A 569 -9.81 5.11 38.19
C PRO A 569 -9.06 6.19 37.41
N ALA A 570 -9.69 7.36 37.26
CA ALA A 570 -9.12 8.51 36.55
C ALA A 570 -7.69 8.87 36.99
N GLU A 571 -7.41 8.85 38.28
CA GLU A 571 -6.09 9.16 38.84
C GLU A 571 -5.02 8.16 38.38
N GLN A 572 -5.36 6.86 38.34
CA GLN A 572 -4.45 5.81 37.87
C GLN A 572 -4.20 5.92 36.37
N LEU A 573 -5.23 6.26 35.57
CA LEU A 573 -5.06 6.52 34.14
C LEU A 573 -4.15 7.71 33.88
N ARG A 574 -4.34 8.81 34.62
CA ARG A 574 -3.51 10.01 34.51
C ARG A 574 -2.06 9.72 34.91
N ALA A 575 -1.83 8.98 35.99
CA ALA A 575 -0.50 8.52 36.39
C ALA A 575 0.15 7.65 35.29
N GLY A 576 -0.63 6.76 34.66
CA GLY A 576 -0.18 5.94 33.54
C GLY A 576 0.23 6.77 32.30
N PHE A 577 -0.53 7.82 31.97
CA PHE A 577 -0.18 8.73 30.89
C PHE A 577 1.08 9.53 31.20
N ASN A 578 1.25 9.98 32.44
CA ASN A 578 2.46 10.68 32.89
C ASN A 578 3.69 9.78 32.81
N ALA A 579 3.58 8.50 33.18
CA ALA A 579 4.68 7.54 33.06
C ALA A 579 5.11 7.31 31.60
N ALA A 580 4.21 7.50 30.64
CA ALA A 580 4.49 7.39 29.21
C ALA A 580 4.98 8.71 28.57
N ALA A 581 5.06 9.81 29.33
CA ALA A 581 5.56 11.08 28.81
C ALA A 581 7.01 10.95 28.32
N GLY A 582 7.32 11.53 27.16
CA GLY A 582 8.65 11.43 26.54
C GLY A 582 8.95 10.14 25.76
N HIS A 583 8.06 9.13 25.81
CA HIS A 583 8.24 7.87 25.07
C HIS A 583 7.53 7.92 23.70
N GLU A 584 8.27 8.18 22.62
CA GLU A 584 7.71 8.36 21.26
C GLU A 584 6.95 7.14 20.69
N LEU A 585 7.25 5.94 21.19
CA LEU A 585 6.55 4.71 20.79
C LEU A 585 5.15 4.61 21.40
N VAL A 586 4.87 5.32 22.49
CA VAL A 586 3.51 5.37 23.06
C VAL A 586 2.73 6.46 22.33
N LYS A 587 1.87 6.05 21.39
CA LYS A 587 1.16 6.96 20.48
C LYS A 587 -0.15 7.49 21.05
N GLY A 588 -0.67 6.87 22.10
CA GLY A 588 -1.91 7.31 22.70
C GLY A 588 -2.57 6.24 23.53
N PHE A 589 -3.90 6.21 23.50
CA PHE A 589 -4.70 5.36 24.37
C PHE A 589 -5.89 4.77 23.62
N ALA A 590 -6.37 3.62 24.11
CA ALA A 590 -7.60 2.98 23.72
C ALA A 590 -8.41 2.65 24.98
N VAL A 591 -9.31 3.56 25.36
CA VAL A 591 -10.07 3.51 26.62
C VAL A 591 -11.56 3.43 26.34
N GLY A 592 -12.27 2.59 27.10
CA GLY A 592 -13.65 2.24 26.86
C GLY A 592 -14.61 2.64 27.96
N ARG A 593 -15.04 1.67 28.78
CA ARG A 593 -16.14 1.84 29.76
C ARG A 593 -15.95 2.99 30.75
N THR A 594 -14.72 3.43 31.06
CA THR A 594 -14.49 4.65 31.84
C THR A 594 -15.14 5.89 31.22
N LEU A 595 -15.27 5.94 29.88
CA LEU A 595 -15.82 7.07 29.14
C LEU A 595 -17.35 7.02 29.02
N PHE A 596 -17.93 5.84 28.80
CA PHE A 596 -19.35 5.71 28.49
C PHE A 596 -20.18 4.91 29.50
N GLY A 597 -19.57 4.10 30.37
CA GLY A 597 -20.29 3.07 31.14
C GLY A 597 -21.38 3.62 32.08
N GLU A 598 -21.12 4.72 32.77
CA GLU A 598 -22.13 5.36 33.64
C GLU A 598 -23.27 6.00 32.82
N ALA A 599 -22.92 6.77 31.79
CA ALA A 599 -23.91 7.42 30.93
C ALA A 599 -24.77 6.40 30.18
N SER A 600 -24.19 5.31 29.69
CA SER A 600 -24.90 4.19 29.08
C SER A 600 -25.89 3.53 30.04
N ARG A 601 -25.52 3.32 31.31
CA ARG A 601 -26.46 2.80 32.33
C ARG A 601 -27.65 3.72 32.54
N ALA A 602 -27.42 5.02 32.69
CA ALA A 602 -28.50 6.00 32.84
C ALA A 602 -29.44 6.01 31.62
N TRP A 603 -28.87 5.95 30.41
CA TRP A 603 -29.65 5.92 29.17
C TRP A 603 -30.45 4.62 28.99
N LEU A 604 -29.86 3.48 29.35
CA LEU A 604 -30.55 2.18 29.33
C LEU A 604 -31.72 2.14 30.32
N LYS A 605 -31.62 2.83 31.45
CA LYS A 605 -32.70 3.01 32.43
C LYS A 605 -33.75 4.06 32.05
N HIS A 606 -33.53 4.80 30.95
CA HIS A 606 -34.35 5.95 30.54
C HIS A 606 -34.26 7.15 31.50
N ASP A 607 -33.19 7.26 32.29
CA ASP A 607 -32.94 8.39 33.18
C ASP A 607 -32.45 9.64 32.42
N ILE A 608 -31.87 9.45 31.24
CA ILE A 608 -31.37 10.50 30.35
C ILE A 608 -31.76 10.23 28.89
N ASP A 609 -31.87 11.29 28.10
CA ASP A 609 -32.12 11.22 26.65
C ASP A 609 -30.82 11.04 25.83
N ASP A 610 -30.98 10.92 24.51
CA ASP A 610 -29.88 10.73 23.56
C ASP A 610 -28.88 11.90 23.59
N ALA A 611 -29.37 13.14 23.69
CA ALA A 611 -28.53 14.33 23.68
C ALA A 611 -27.68 14.43 24.95
N GLN A 612 -28.27 14.09 26.10
CA GLN A 612 -27.58 14.02 27.39
C GLN A 612 -26.54 12.89 27.42
N LEU A 613 -26.86 11.73 26.85
CA LEU A 613 -25.91 10.62 26.71
C LEU A 613 -24.70 11.06 25.88
N VAL A 614 -24.94 11.62 24.70
CA VAL A 614 -23.89 12.10 23.78
C VAL A 614 -23.02 13.15 24.44
N ALA A 615 -23.62 14.14 25.12
CA ALA A 615 -22.89 15.20 25.80
C ALA A 615 -21.98 14.65 26.91
N ARG A 616 -22.48 13.75 27.78
CA ARG A 616 -21.68 13.16 28.87
C ARG A 616 -20.49 12.36 28.34
N ILE A 617 -20.69 11.51 27.33
CA ILE A 617 -19.61 10.71 26.74
C ILE A 617 -18.58 11.61 26.07
N ARG A 618 -19.03 12.61 25.31
CA ARG A 618 -18.16 13.58 24.65
C ARG A 618 -17.29 14.31 25.67
N ASP A 619 -17.88 14.81 26.76
CA ASP A 619 -17.16 15.61 27.75
C ASP A 619 -16.15 14.74 28.53
N ASN A 620 -16.51 13.50 28.86
CA ASN A 620 -15.57 12.52 29.42
C ASN A 620 -14.39 12.26 28.47
N TYR A 621 -14.67 12.11 27.16
CA TYR A 621 -13.64 11.86 26.17
C TYR A 621 -12.71 13.06 25.98
N LEU A 622 -13.26 14.28 25.92
CA LEU A 622 -12.49 15.52 25.88
C LEU A 622 -11.57 15.65 27.09
N GLN A 623 -12.06 15.30 28.29
CA GLN A 623 -11.26 15.33 29.50
C GLN A 623 -10.09 14.33 29.45
N LEU A 624 -10.32 13.13 28.93
CA LEU A 624 -9.25 12.13 28.76
C LEU A 624 -8.21 12.57 27.73
N ILE A 625 -8.64 13.19 26.62
CA ILE A 625 -7.74 13.78 25.63
C ILE A 625 -6.89 14.89 26.25
N ALA A 626 -7.49 15.73 27.11
CA ALA A 626 -6.76 16.77 27.83
C ALA A 626 -5.68 16.16 28.73
N TRP A 627 -6.01 15.14 29.54
CA TRP A 627 -5.01 14.44 30.36
C TRP A 627 -3.88 13.83 29.54
N TRP A 628 -4.21 13.22 28.38
CA TRP A 628 -3.20 12.68 27.48
C TRP A 628 -2.26 13.78 26.97
N ARG A 629 -2.78 14.94 26.59
CA ARG A 629 -1.98 16.07 26.07
C ARG A 629 -1.18 16.79 27.16
N GLU A 630 -1.68 16.83 28.38
CA GLU A 630 -1.03 17.43 29.55
C GLU A 630 0.06 16.53 30.19
N ARG A 631 0.26 15.31 29.68
CA ARG A 631 1.20 14.36 30.26
C ARG A 631 2.61 14.94 30.36
N GLY A 632 3.26 14.77 31.51
CA GLY A 632 4.60 15.30 31.75
C GLY A 632 4.67 16.78 32.13
N HIS A 633 3.53 17.47 32.26
CA HIS A 633 3.43 18.83 32.78
C HIS A 633 2.89 18.89 34.22
N ALA A 634 2.88 17.75 34.93
CA ALA A 634 2.31 17.59 36.27
C ALA A 634 3.36 17.69 37.38
#